data_AF-A0A3D0ETD6-F1
#
_entry.id   AF-A0A3D0ETD6-F1
#
_cell.length_a   1.000
_cell.length_b   1.000
_cell.length_c   1.000
_cell.angle_alpha   90.00
_cell.angle_beta   90.00
_cell.angle_gamma   90.00
#
_symmetry.space_group_name_H-M   'P 1'
#
loop_
_entity.id
_entity.type
_entity.pdbx_description
1 polymer ?
#
loop_
_entity_poly.entity_id
_entity_poly.type
_entity_poly.pdbx_seq_one_letter_code
_entity_poly.pdbx_strand_id
1 'polypeptide(L)'
;CVEAQLTMGWEEASRGILTTDLVPKISSRSFKIGEQSISVTGMAKGSGMIKPNMATMLAFVATDAHVSHKCLDEIVRYANDRTFNCITVDGDTSTNDSFMLIATGTCGGPKVTSTDDPAFTKIRDQITSVCEDLAKKIVLDGEGATKFIEIRVEGGSSKTEAREVGFSVANSPLVKTAFYASDANLGRIMSAIGAARVTDLDVSKVDMWIGDVLVAKNGGPAPSYREVDVKPFMKSDEIVV
;
A
#
# COMPACT_ATOMS: atom_id res chain seq x y z
N CYS A 1 -18.46 -3.08 -14.93
CA CYS A 1 -17.88 -2.46 -13.70
C CYS A 1 -18.25 -0.99 -13.58
N VAL A 2 -17.76 -0.09 -14.44
CA VAL A 2 -18.02 1.37 -14.32
C VAL A 2 -19.51 1.72 -14.21
N GLU A 3 -20.36 1.14 -15.07
CA GLU A 3 -21.83 1.35 -15.02
C GLU A 3 -22.48 0.89 -13.69
N ALA A 4 -21.88 -0.08 -12.99
CA ALA A 4 -22.32 -0.55 -11.67
C ALA A 4 -21.87 0.38 -10.52
N GLN A 5 -20.91 1.28 -10.77
CA GLN A 5 -20.47 2.27 -9.78
C GLN A 5 -21.38 3.51 -9.83
N LEU A 6 -21.74 3.95 -11.05
CA LEU A 6 -22.72 5.03 -11.30
C LEU A 6 -24.12 4.72 -10.77
N THR A 7 -24.52 3.45 -10.69
CA THR A 7 -25.85 3.03 -10.22
C THR A 7 -25.94 2.84 -8.70
N MET A 8 -24.84 3.03 -7.95
CA MET A 8 -24.79 2.87 -6.50
C MET A 8 -24.22 4.10 -5.75
N GLY A 9 -24.04 5.23 -6.43
CA GLY A 9 -23.65 6.50 -5.80
C GLY A 9 -22.20 6.58 -5.32
N TRP A 10 -21.34 5.62 -5.68
CA TRP A 10 -19.95 5.56 -5.22
C TRP A 10 -19.09 6.69 -5.79
N GLU A 11 -19.41 7.22 -6.97
CA GLU A 11 -18.65 8.33 -7.55
C GLU A 11 -18.97 9.64 -6.85
N GLU A 12 -20.25 9.92 -6.62
CA GLU A 12 -20.75 11.07 -5.88
C GLU A 12 -20.25 11.06 -4.43
N ALA A 13 -20.30 9.90 -3.77
CA ALA A 13 -19.77 9.72 -2.42
C ALA A 13 -18.25 9.91 -2.36
N SER A 14 -17.50 9.34 -3.33
CA SER A 14 -16.05 9.50 -3.40
C SER A 14 -15.64 10.94 -3.72
N ARG A 15 -16.41 11.67 -4.51
CA ARG A 15 -16.22 13.11 -4.78
C ARG A 15 -16.55 13.96 -3.55
N GLY A 16 -17.58 13.60 -2.79
CA GLY A 16 -18.03 14.32 -1.60
C GLY A 16 -17.09 14.27 -0.39
N ILE A 17 -16.09 13.38 -0.38
CA ILE A 17 -15.09 13.27 0.71
C ILE A 17 -13.73 13.88 0.37
N LEU A 18 -13.51 14.41 -0.84
CA LEU A 18 -12.20 14.91 -1.28
C LEU A 18 -11.78 16.21 -0.59
N THR A 19 -10.47 16.42 -0.55
CA THR A 19 -9.83 17.58 0.11
C THR A 19 -8.79 18.23 -0.79
N THR A 20 -7.49 17.92 -0.62
CA THR A 20 -6.39 18.30 -1.53
C THR A 20 -6.11 17.23 -2.59
N ASP A 21 -6.91 16.16 -2.60
CA ASP A 21 -6.97 15.12 -3.63
C ASP A 21 -7.22 15.72 -5.03
N LEU A 22 -6.50 15.28 -6.06
CA LEU A 22 -6.76 15.71 -7.44
C LEU A 22 -7.89 14.89 -8.09
N VAL A 23 -8.03 13.61 -7.69
CA VAL A 23 -9.00 12.68 -8.27
C VAL A 23 -9.75 11.81 -7.24
N PRO A 24 -11.01 11.40 -7.53
CA PRO A 24 -11.73 10.37 -6.77
C PRO A 24 -11.02 9.02 -6.83
N LYS A 25 -10.84 8.37 -5.68
CA LYS A 25 -10.11 7.10 -5.57
C LYS A 25 -11.11 5.99 -5.28
N ILE A 26 -11.49 5.24 -6.32
CA ILE A 26 -12.49 4.16 -6.24
C ILE A 26 -11.88 2.85 -6.72
N SER A 27 -12.28 1.74 -6.10
CA SER A 27 -11.90 0.38 -6.47
C SER A 27 -13.09 -0.56 -6.35
N SER A 28 -13.22 -1.53 -7.25
CA SER A 28 -14.33 -2.50 -7.25
C SER A 28 -13.89 -3.84 -7.84
N ARG A 29 -14.27 -4.95 -7.20
CA ARG A 29 -14.00 -6.32 -7.61
C ARG A 29 -15.25 -7.19 -7.43
N SER A 30 -15.40 -8.20 -8.28
CA SER A 30 -16.38 -9.27 -8.09
C SER A 30 -15.73 -10.63 -8.31
N PHE A 31 -16.09 -11.60 -7.48
CA PHE A 31 -15.51 -12.94 -7.46
C PHE A 31 -16.55 -13.98 -7.00
N LYS A 32 -16.25 -15.26 -7.19
CA LYS A 32 -17.15 -16.36 -6.78
C LYS A 32 -16.68 -17.15 -5.56
N ILE A 33 -17.62 -17.56 -4.72
CA ILE A 33 -17.46 -18.60 -3.69
C ILE A 33 -18.54 -19.66 -3.90
N GLY A 34 -18.12 -20.87 -4.27
CA GLY A 34 -19.02 -21.83 -4.89
C GLY A 34 -19.70 -21.19 -6.12
N GLU A 35 -21.02 -21.21 -6.14
CA GLU A 35 -21.83 -20.60 -7.20
C GLU A 35 -22.13 -19.10 -6.97
N GLN A 36 -22.06 -18.63 -5.72
CA GLN A 36 -22.41 -17.26 -5.33
C GLN A 36 -21.41 -16.26 -5.89
N SER A 37 -21.93 -15.19 -6.49
CA SER A 37 -21.13 -14.00 -6.81
C SER A 37 -21.11 -13.08 -5.60
N ILE A 38 -19.92 -12.61 -5.25
CA ILE A 38 -19.67 -11.65 -4.19
C ILE A 38 -19.08 -10.39 -4.83
N SER A 39 -19.49 -9.22 -4.36
CA SER A 39 -18.91 -7.93 -4.73
C SER A 39 -18.19 -7.27 -3.55
N VAL A 40 -17.12 -6.53 -3.86
CA VAL A 40 -16.44 -5.63 -2.93
C VAL A 40 -16.22 -4.33 -3.69
N THR A 41 -16.68 -3.20 -3.15
CA THR A 41 -16.41 -1.86 -3.69
C THR A 41 -15.97 -0.95 -2.57
N GLY A 42 -15.03 -0.05 -2.83
CA GLY A 42 -14.62 0.94 -1.85
C GLY A 42 -14.10 2.21 -2.48
N MET A 43 -14.03 3.25 -1.65
CA MET A 43 -13.50 4.57 -1.98
C MET A 43 -12.51 5.04 -0.91
N ALA A 44 -11.61 5.95 -1.28
CA ALA A 44 -10.70 6.58 -0.33
C ALA A 44 -10.43 8.08 -0.61
N LYS A 45 -10.00 8.78 0.43
CA LYS A 45 -9.43 10.14 0.40
C LYS A 45 -8.06 10.14 1.09
N GLY A 46 -7.12 10.90 0.53
CA GLY A 46 -5.78 11.12 1.04
C GLY A 46 -4.81 11.51 -0.08
N SER A 47 -3.98 12.51 0.20
CA SER A 47 -2.91 13.02 -0.69
C SER A 47 -1.80 13.69 0.12
N GLY A 48 -2.16 14.53 1.10
CA GLY A 48 -1.27 15.08 2.13
C GLY A 48 -1.54 14.56 3.56
N MET A 49 -0.58 14.79 4.46
CA MET A 49 -0.44 14.21 5.80
C MET A 49 -0.52 12.68 5.81
N ILE A 50 0.06 12.01 4.82
CA ILE A 50 -0.06 10.55 4.70
C ILE A 50 1.16 9.85 5.33
N LYS A 51 0.95 9.34 6.54
CA LYS A 51 1.64 8.18 7.12
C LYS A 51 0.69 7.50 8.11
N PRO A 52 -0.17 6.57 7.65
CA PRO A 52 -1.19 5.98 8.49
C PRO A 52 -0.60 5.10 9.60
N ASN A 53 -0.88 5.51 10.83
CA ASN A 53 -0.86 4.66 12.03
C ASN A 53 -2.25 4.75 12.69
N MET A 54 -3.29 4.71 11.86
CA MET A 54 -4.63 5.22 12.16
C MET A 54 -4.64 6.69 12.65
N ALA A 55 -4.19 7.63 11.80
CA ALA A 55 -4.63 9.04 11.92
C ALA A 55 -4.91 9.96 10.67
N THR A 56 -4.93 9.59 9.36
CA THR A 56 -5.24 10.59 8.28
C THR A 56 -6.23 10.27 7.12
N MET A 57 -6.16 9.10 6.50
CA MET A 57 -6.97 8.77 5.31
C MET A 57 -8.42 8.44 5.69
N LEU A 58 -9.33 8.66 4.76
CA LEU A 58 -10.68 8.12 4.90
C LEU A 58 -10.79 6.99 3.89
N ALA A 59 -11.13 5.78 4.33
CA ALA A 59 -11.29 4.61 3.49
C ALA A 59 -12.58 3.88 3.85
N PHE A 60 -13.50 3.77 2.90
CA PHE A 60 -14.79 3.11 3.09
C PHE A 60 -14.91 1.98 2.08
N VAL A 61 -14.99 0.75 2.58
CA VAL A 61 -15.14 -0.46 1.74
C VAL A 61 -16.41 -1.19 2.16
N ALA A 62 -17.21 -1.63 1.19
CA ALA A 62 -18.40 -2.42 1.42
C ALA A 62 -18.39 -3.72 0.60
N THR A 63 -19.03 -4.75 1.13
CA THR A 63 -19.23 -6.05 0.47
C THR A 63 -20.60 -6.63 0.77
N ASP A 64 -21.12 -7.42 -0.16
CA ASP A 64 -22.32 -8.25 0.04
C ASP A 64 -22.02 -9.59 0.74
N ALA A 65 -20.74 -9.90 1.01
CA ALA A 65 -20.31 -11.16 1.63
C ALA A 65 -20.93 -11.41 3.00
N HIS A 66 -21.45 -12.61 3.23
CA HIS A 66 -22.05 -13.00 4.51
C HIS A 66 -21.00 -13.52 5.50
N VAL A 67 -20.41 -12.60 6.27
CA VAL A 67 -19.38 -12.91 7.27
C VAL A 67 -19.86 -12.66 8.71
N SER A 68 -19.21 -13.29 9.69
CA SER A 68 -19.37 -12.96 11.12
C SER A 68 -18.59 -11.70 11.50
N HIS A 69 -18.97 -11.02 12.59
CA HIS A 69 -18.25 -9.86 13.11
C HIS A 69 -16.78 -10.20 13.41
N LYS A 70 -16.53 -11.33 14.08
CA LYS A 70 -15.17 -11.85 14.35
C LYS A 70 -14.34 -11.98 13.06
N CYS A 71 -14.93 -12.52 11.99
CA CYS A 71 -14.26 -12.62 10.69
C CYS A 71 -14.03 -11.23 10.08
N LEU A 72 -15.00 -10.32 10.17
CA LEU A 72 -14.89 -8.96 9.67
C LEU A 72 -13.75 -8.19 10.36
N ASP A 73 -13.64 -8.29 11.69
CA ASP A 73 -12.57 -7.68 12.49
C ASP A 73 -11.17 -8.15 12.04
N GLU A 74 -11.01 -9.46 11.82
CA GLU A 74 -9.76 -10.03 11.33
C GLU A 74 -9.43 -9.61 9.90
N ILE A 75 -10.44 -9.45 9.04
CA ILE A 75 -10.26 -8.91 7.68
C ILE A 75 -9.81 -7.45 7.74
N VAL A 76 -10.45 -6.61 8.56
CA VAL A 76 -10.07 -5.20 8.76
C VAL A 76 -8.62 -5.09 9.19
N ARG A 77 -8.22 -5.79 10.27
CA ARG A 77 -6.84 -5.81 10.77
C ARG A 77 -5.86 -6.27 9.70
N TYR A 78 -6.14 -7.41 9.07
CA TYR A 78 -5.25 -8.02 8.07
C TYR A 78 -5.02 -7.13 6.86
N ALA A 79 -6.09 -6.52 6.32
CA ALA A 79 -6.03 -5.65 5.15
C ALA A 79 -5.35 -4.31 5.49
N ASN A 80 -5.77 -3.65 6.57
CA ASN A 80 -5.21 -2.37 7.00
C ASN A 80 -3.70 -2.45 7.21
N ASP A 81 -3.23 -3.52 7.87
CA ASP A 81 -1.80 -3.79 8.08
C ASP A 81 -1.02 -4.07 6.79
N ARG A 82 -1.65 -4.41 5.68
CA ARG A 82 -0.95 -4.75 4.42
C ARG A 82 -1.02 -3.65 3.37
N THR A 83 -1.91 -2.68 3.54
CA THR A 83 -2.16 -1.65 2.52
C THR A 83 -2.01 -0.26 3.12
N PHE A 84 -2.91 0.14 4.03
CA PHE A 84 -3.00 1.49 4.55
C PHE A 84 -1.87 1.82 5.55
N ASN A 85 -1.57 0.91 6.48
CA ASN A 85 -0.42 1.03 7.39
C ASN A 85 0.95 0.78 6.70
N CYS A 86 1.00 0.70 5.36
CA CYS A 86 2.21 0.49 4.56
C CYS A 86 2.55 1.65 3.61
N ILE A 87 1.73 2.71 3.55
CA ILE A 87 1.96 3.86 2.65
C ILE A 87 2.46 5.10 3.39
N THR A 88 3.17 5.97 2.68
CA THR A 88 3.55 7.32 3.15
C THR A 88 3.70 8.28 1.96
N VAL A 89 3.42 9.56 2.17
CA VAL A 89 3.70 10.65 1.20
C VAL A 89 4.72 11.62 1.80
N ASP A 90 4.38 12.30 2.89
CA ASP A 90 5.21 13.30 3.59
C ASP A 90 5.85 12.74 4.87
N GLY A 91 5.21 11.76 5.50
CA GLY A 91 5.66 11.15 6.75
C GLY A 91 4.87 11.61 7.97
N ASP A 92 3.88 12.49 7.81
CA ASP A 92 3.07 13.03 8.89
C ASP A 92 1.82 12.19 9.15
N THR A 93 1.43 12.11 10.43
CA THR A 93 0.26 11.35 10.90
C THR A 93 -0.72 12.36 11.49
N SER A 94 -1.93 12.49 10.93
CA SER A 94 -2.90 13.54 11.26
C SER A 94 -3.73 13.20 12.51
N THR A 95 -5.03 13.51 12.55
CA THR A 95 -5.92 13.32 13.71
C THR A 95 -7.24 12.59 13.42
N ASN A 96 -7.45 12.07 12.20
CA ASN A 96 -8.76 11.68 11.68
C ASN A 96 -8.75 10.49 10.67
N ASP A 97 -7.93 9.46 10.86
CA ASP A 97 -8.07 8.23 10.03
C ASP A 97 -9.44 7.61 10.27
N SER A 98 -10.01 7.01 9.23
CA SER A 98 -11.10 6.07 9.39
C SER A 98 -11.11 5.09 8.23
N PHE A 99 -10.62 3.87 8.49
CA PHE A 99 -10.90 2.72 7.64
C PHE A 99 -12.14 1.99 8.18
N MET A 100 -13.20 1.94 7.38
CA MET A 100 -14.43 1.20 7.69
C MET A 100 -14.66 0.11 6.65
N LEU A 101 -14.98 -1.10 7.13
CA LEU A 101 -15.41 -2.22 6.29
C LEU A 101 -16.84 -2.61 6.65
N ILE A 102 -17.73 -2.60 5.67
CA ILE A 102 -19.16 -2.88 5.81
C ILE A 102 -19.47 -4.20 5.09
N ALA A 103 -20.17 -5.12 5.76
CA ALA A 103 -20.63 -6.37 5.15
C ALA A 103 -22.15 -6.53 5.34
N THR A 104 -22.90 -6.51 4.24
CA THR A 104 -24.37 -6.57 4.28
C THR A 104 -24.91 -8.00 4.37
N GLY A 105 -24.13 -9.00 3.96
CA GLY A 105 -24.55 -10.40 3.87
C GLY A 105 -25.57 -10.72 2.79
N THR A 106 -25.83 -9.79 1.86
CA THR A 106 -26.87 -9.94 0.82
C THR A 106 -26.49 -10.86 -0.34
N CYS A 107 -25.27 -11.44 -0.38
CA CYS A 107 -24.84 -12.38 -1.42
C CYS A 107 -25.56 -13.74 -1.43
N GLY A 108 -26.51 -13.97 -0.52
CA GLY A 108 -27.30 -15.22 -0.44
C GLY A 108 -26.52 -16.44 0.07
N GLY A 109 -25.35 -16.23 0.70
CA GLY A 109 -24.44 -17.30 1.09
C GLY A 109 -24.55 -17.82 2.53
N PRO A 110 -23.98 -19.00 2.81
CA PRO A 110 -23.77 -19.46 4.18
C PRO A 110 -22.83 -18.49 4.91
N LYS A 111 -23.08 -18.29 6.22
CA LYS A 111 -22.31 -17.32 7.00
C LYS A 111 -20.92 -17.84 7.33
N VAL A 112 -19.89 -17.15 6.86
CA VAL A 112 -18.48 -17.45 7.18
C VAL A 112 -18.21 -17.05 8.64
N THR A 113 -17.95 -18.04 9.50
CA THR A 113 -17.88 -17.89 10.97
C THR A 113 -16.52 -18.24 11.58
N SER A 114 -15.62 -18.91 10.84
CA SER A 114 -14.22 -19.11 11.27
C SER A 114 -13.22 -18.49 10.30
N THR A 115 -12.01 -18.27 10.80
CA THR A 115 -10.81 -17.89 10.04
C THR A 115 -10.24 -19.04 9.20
N ASP A 116 -10.59 -20.27 9.57
CA ASP A 116 -10.07 -21.51 8.96
C ASP A 116 -10.89 -21.94 7.72
N ASP A 117 -11.97 -21.22 7.43
CA ASP A 117 -12.82 -21.42 6.26
C ASP A 117 -12.07 -20.98 4.99
N PRO A 118 -11.97 -21.82 3.93
CA PRO A 118 -11.43 -21.40 2.64
C PRO A 118 -12.13 -20.17 2.05
N ALA A 119 -13.43 -19.97 2.36
CA ALA A 119 -14.17 -18.78 1.98
C ALA A 119 -13.67 -17.51 2.71
N PHE A 120 -13.32 -17.61 4.00
CA PHE A 120 -12.74 -16.49 4.76
C PHE A 120 -11.47 -15.96 4.09
N THR A 121 -10.53 -16.86 3.79
CA THR A 121 -9.27 -16.49 3.11
C THR A 121 -9.53 -15.79 1.79
N LYS A 122 -10.46 -16.32 0.97
CA LYS A 122 -10.79 -15.72 -0.33
C LYS A 122 -11.47 -14.34 -0.21
N ILE A 123 -12.38 -14.16 0.75
CA ILE A 123 -13.02 -12.85 1.03
C ILE A 123 -11.97 -11.84 1.50
N ARG A 124 -11.15 -12.23 2.49
CA ARG A 124 -10.06 -11.42 3.06
C ARG A 124 -9.11 -10.91 1.99
N ASP A 125 -8.65 -11.77 1.10
CA ASP A 125 -7.63 -11.42 0.10
C ASP A 125 -8.21 -10.56 -1.03
N GLN A 126 -9.48 -10.75 -1.41
CA GLN A 126 -10.16 -9.87 -2.37
C GLN A 126 -10.44 -8.48 -1.78
N ILE A 127 -10.82 -8.39 -0.50
CA ILE A 127 -10.95 -7.10 0.22
C ILE A 127 -9.59 -6.42 0.36
N THR A 128 -8.54 -7.18 0.72
CA THR A 128 -7.17 -6.66 0.79
C THR A 128 -6.73 -6.09 -0.57
N SER A 129 -7.05 -6.76 -1.69
CA SER A 129 -6.71 -6.30 -3.04
C SER A 129 -7.57 -5.13 -3.56
N VAL A 130 -8.68 -4.79 -2.87
CA VAL A 130 -9.39 -3.50 -3.04
C VAL A 130 -8.70 -2.41 -2.21
N CYS A 131 -8.34 -2.71 -0.97
CA CYS A 131 -7.62 -1.78 -0.10
C CYS A 131 -6.20 -1.44 -0.62
N GLU A 132 -5.54 -2.36 -1.33
CA GLU A 132 -4.22 -2.16 -1.93
C GLU A 132 -4.27 -1.17 -3.10
N ASP A 133 -5.25 -1.34 -3.99
CA ASP A 133 -5.49 -0.44 -5.12
C ASP A 133 -5.88 0.97 -4.63
N LEU A 134 -6.69 1.07 -3.57
CA LEU A 134 -6.99 2.35 -2.91
C LEU A 134 -5.75 2.97 -2.24
N ALA A 135 -4.90 2.19 -1.58
CA ALA A 135 -3.66 2.68 -0.96
C ALA A 135 -2.65 3.17 -2.01
N LYS A 136 -2.48 2.43 -3.12
CA LYS A 136 -1.64 2.86 -4.25
C LYS A 136 -2.17 4.16 -4.89
N LYS A 137 -3.50 4.30 -5.03
CA LYS A 137 -4.15 5.54 -5.48
C LYS A 137 -3.97 6.73 -4.55
N ILE A 138 -3.77 6.53 -3.24
CA ILE A 138 -3.41 7.60 -2.30
C ILE A 138 -1.97 8.10 -2.56
N VAL A 139 -1.01 7.20 -2.77
CA VAL A 139 0.39 7.59 -3.00
C VAL A 139 0.60 8.20 -4.39
N LEU A 140 -0.08 7.67 -5.41
CA LEU A 140 -0.08 8.21 -6.79
C LEU A 140 -0.66 9.64 -6.87
N ASP A 141 -1.64 9.95 -6.03
CA ASP A 141 -2.27 11.28 -5.91
C ASP A 141 -1.66 12.12 -4.79
N GLY A 142 -0.46 11.76 -4.31
CA GLY A 142 0.23 12.47 -3.23
C GLY A 142 0.54 13.93 -3.60
N GLU A 143 0.50 14.83 -2.62
CA GLU A 143 0.67 16.27 -2.90
C GLU A 143 2.03 16.59 -3.56
N GLY A 144 1.99 17.02 -4.83
CA GLY A 144 3.18 17.29 -5.64
C GLY A 144 3.94 16.05 -6.12
N ALA A 145 3.39 14.84 -5.96
CA ALA A 145 4.01 13.61 -6.41
C ALA A 145 4.06 13.54 -7.95
N THR A 146 5.20 13.08 -8.48
CA THR A 146 5.39 12.79 -9.92
C THR A 146 5.80 11.34 -10.19
N LYS A 147 6.09 10.58 -9.13
CA LYS A 147 6.55 9.19 -9.18
C LYS A 147 6.03 8.39 -7.98
N PHE A 148 5.58 7.17 -8.23
CA PHE A 148 5.27 6.17 -7.21
C PHE A 148 6.50 5.31 -6.94
N ILE A 149 6.80 5.05 -5.66
CA ILE A 149 7.96 4.26 -5.24
C ILE A 149 7.47 3.08 -4.39
N GLU A 150 7.71 1.85 -4.85
CA GLU A 150 7.45 0.63 -4.08
C GLU A 150 8.77 0.14 -3.46
N ILE A 151 8.86 0.12 -2.13
CA ILE A 151 10.06 -0.30 -1.39
C ILE A 151 9.84 -1.70 -0.81
N ARG A 152 10.68 -2.65 -1.18
CA ARG A 152 10.58 -4.08 -0.81
C ARG A 152 11.71 -4.47 0.12
N VAL A 153 11.40 -4.59 1.41
CA VAL A 153 12.39 -5.04 2.41
C VAL A 153 12.18 -6.53 2.71
N GLU A 154 13.13 -7.34 2.28
CA GLU A 154 13.20 -8.79 2.56
C GLU A 154 14.32 -9.10 3.56
N GLY A 155 14.40 -10.35 4.04
CA GLY A 155 15.48 -10.84 4.91
C GLY A 155 15.49 -10.35 6.37
N GLY A 156 14.78 -9.27 6.71
CA GLY A 156 14.67 -8.75 8.07
C GLY A 156 14.04 -9.72 9.08
N SER A 157 14.43 -9.63 10.34
CA SER A 157 14.04 -10.57 11.42
C SER A 157 12.53 -10.59 11.69
N SER A 158 11.84 -9.50 11.39
CA SER A 158 10.41 -9.33 11.62
C SER A 158 9.78 -8.34 10.64
N LYS A 159 8.45 -8.40 10.51
CA LYS A 159 7.69 -7.44 9.70
C LYS A 159 7.79 -6.01 10.22
N THR A 160 7.98 -5.84 11.53
CA THR A 160 8.17 -4.52 12.16
C THR A 160 9.52 -3.92 11.76
N GLU A 161 10.57 -4.73 11.77
CA GLU A 161 11.92 -4.34 11.31
C GLU A 161 11.92 -3.99 9.82
N ALA A 162 11.32 -4.84 8.98
CA ALA A 162 11.21 -4.59 7.55
C ALA A 162 10.44 -3.29 7.23
N ARG A 163 9.34 -3.01 7.97
CA ARG A 163 8.61 -1.74 7.87
C ARG A 163 9.43 -0.54 8.35
N GLU A 164 10.22 -0.66 9.41
CA GLU A 164 11.05 0.44 9.92
C GLU A 164 12.13 0.83 8.90
N VAL A 165 12.79 -0.14 8.26
CA VAL A 165 13.71 0.12 7.13
C VAL A 165 12.97 0.76 5.95
N GLY A 166 11.82 0.18 5.55
CA GLY A 166 11.02 0.70 4.44
C GLY A 166 10.55 2.15 4.67
N PHE A 167 10.06 2.47 5.86
CA PHE A 167 9.67 3.83 6.24
C PHE A 167 10.88 4.77 6.40
N SER A 168 12.05 4.29 6.83
CA SER A 168 13.27 5.14 6.88
C SER A 168 13.68 5.58 5.47
N VAL A 169 13.66 4.66 4.50
CA VAL A 169 13.90 4.97 3.08
C VAL A 169 12.81 5.87 2.51
N ALA A 170 11.53 5.51 2.69
CA ALA A 170 10.39 6.22 2.09
C ALA A 170 10.23 7.68 2.58
N ASN A 171 10.52 7.94 3.87
CA ASN A 171 10.39 9.26 4.46
C ASN A 171 11.67 10.12 4.34
N SER A 172 12.80 9.58 3.84
CA SER A 172 14.05 10.33 3.72
C SER A 172 13.96 11.40 2.61
N PRO A 173 14.04 12.72 2.92
CA PRO A 173 13.90 13.77 1.90
C PRO A 173 15.00 13.72 0.84
N LEU A 174 16.20 13.23 1.21
CA LEU A 174 17.30 13.02 0.28
C LEU A 174 16.98 11.89 -0.72
N VAL A 175 16.34 10.81 -0.26
CA VAL A 175 15.91 9.70 -1.14
C VAL A 175 14.77 10.15 -2.05
N LYS A 176 13.72 10.78 -1.50
CA LYS A 176 12.58 11.32 -2.28
C LYS A 176 13.03 12.28 -3.38
N THR A 177 13.94 13.21 -3.07
CA THR A 177 14.48 14.15 -4.08
C THR A 177 15.39 13.49 -5.12
N ALA A 178 16.08 12.39 -4.78
CA ALA A 178 16.85 11.62 -5.75
C ALA A 178 15.94 10.89 -6.76
N PHE A 179 14.89 10.21 -6.29
CA PHE A 179 13.89 9.60 -7.18
C PHE A 179 13.20 10.64 -8.08
N TYR A 180 12.76 11.77 -7.53
CA TYR A 180 12.19 12.87 -8.31
C TYR A 180 13.12 13.34 -9.43
N ALA A 181 14.41 13.51 -9.13
CA ALA A 181 15.44 13.90 -10.11
C ALA A 181 15.85 12.77 -11.08
N SER A 182 15.32 11.55 -10.93
CA SER A 182 15.79 10.33 -11.62
C SER A 182 17.28 10.02 -11.37
N ASP A 183 17.81 10.43 -10.21
CA ASP A 183 19.20 10.23 -9.76
C ASP A 183 19.33 8.92 -8.98
N ALA A 184 20.13 7.97 -9.49
CA ALA A 184 20.36 6.64 -8.92
C ALA A 184 21.27 6.68 -7.67
N ASN A 185 20.91 7.49 -6.68
CA ASN A 185 21.81 7.91 -5.62
C ASN A 185 21.92 6.87 -4.49
N LEU A 186 22.61 5.75 -4.78
CA LEU A 186 22.72 4.60 -3.90
C LEU A 186 23.16 4.97 -2.48
N GLY A 187 24.07 5.93 -2.34
CA GLY A 187 24.56 6.40 -1.04
C GLY A 187 23.48 7.04 -0.16
N ARG A 188 22.49 7.73 -0.75
CA ARG A 188 21.34 8.28 0.00
C ARG A 188 20.39 7.17 0.47
N ILE A 189 20.18 6.14 -0.35
CA ILE A 189 19.30 5.01 -0.01
C ILE A 189 19.97 4.16 1.09
N MET A 190 21.24 3.78 0.92
CA MET A 190 22.01 3.05 1.93
C MET A 190 22.13 3.83 3.25
N SER A 191 22.28 5.16 3.20
CA SER A 191 22.27 6.02 4.39
C SER A 191 20.90 6.01 5.10
N ALA A 192 19.80 6.01 4.35
CA ALA A 192 18.46 5.89 4.93
C ALA A 192 18.19 4.49 5.51
N ILE A 193 18.69 3.42 4.88
CA ILE A 193 18.66 2.05 5.44
C ILE A 193 19.43 2.02 6.78
N GLY A 194 20.66 2.55 6.81
CA GLY A 194 21.49 2.62 8.02
C GLY A 194 20.99 3.59 9.10
N ALA A 195 20.00 4.43 8.80
CA ALA A 195 19.34 5.32 9.75
C ALA A 195 18.03 4.74 10.34
N ALA A 196 17.60 3.57 9.87
CA ALA A 196 16.43 2.87 10.41
C ALA A 196 16.68 2.42 11.85
N ARG A 197 15.63 2.39 12.70
CA ARG A 197 15.76 2.05 14.13
C ARG A 197 15.82 0.54 14.38
N VAL A 198 16.74 -0.14 13.69
CA VAL A 198 17.00 -1.58 13.77
C VAL A 198 18.29 -1.81 14.56
N THR A 199 18.17 -2.43 15.74
CA THR A 199 19.28 -2.54 16.72
C THR A 199 20.51 -3.28 16.18
N ASP A 200 20.28 -4.37 15.44
CA ASP A 200 21.33 -5.32 15.03
C ASP A 200 21.55 -5.32 13.50
N LEU A 201 21.33 -4.17 12.84
CA LEU A 201 21.45 -4.04 11.38
C LEU A 201 22.90 -4.15 10.90
N ASP A 202 23.28 -5.34 10.45
CA ASP A 202 24.57 -5.55 9.78
C ASP A 202 24.52 -5.06 8.33
N VAL A 203 24.92 -3.80 8.13
CA VAL A 203 25.02 -3.17 6.80
C VAL A 203 25.91 -3.95 5.81
N SER A 204 26.85 -4.77 6.27
CA SER A 204 27.70 -5.60 5.39
C SER A 204 26.97 -6.80 4.77
N LYS A 205 25.71 -7.04 5.15
CA LYS A 205 24.83 -8.07 4.57
C LYS A 205 23.70 -7.50 3.70
N VAL A 206 23.66 -6.18 3.50
CA VAL A 206 22.61 -5.52 2.69
C VAL A 206 22.96 -5.63 1.20
N ASP A 207 22.17 -6.42 0.48
CA ASP A 207 22.04 -6.34 -0.97
C ASP A 207 20.86 -5.41 -1.31
N MET A 208 20.94 -4.65 -2.40
CA MET A 208 19.92 -3.67 -2.83
C MET A 208 19.74 -3.71 -4.34
N TRP A 209 18.50 -3.59 -4.79
CA TRP A 209 18.12 -3.55 -6.21
C TRP A 209 17.47 -2.21 -6.56
N ILE A 210 17.42 -1.88 -7.86
CA ILE A 210 16.50 -0.89 -8.43
C ILE A 210 15.93 -1.51 -9.71
N GLY A 211 14.62 -1.79 -9.70
CA GLY A 211 14.04 -2.74 -10.63
C GLY A 211 14.73 -4.11 -10.53
N ASP A 212 15.08 -4.71 -11.67
CA ASP A 212 15.76 -6.00 -11.72
C ASP A 212 17.30 -5.90 -11.54
N VAL A 213 17.86 -4.69 -11.38
CA VAL A 213 19.31 -4.47 -11.34
C VAL A 213 19.82 -4.48 -9.90
N LEU A 214 20.72 -5.42 -9.58
CA LEU A 214 21.49 -5.43 -8.33
C LEU A 214 22.46 -4.25 -8.33
N VAL A 215 22.25 -3.28 -7.44
CA VAL A 215 23.01 -2.03 -7.36
C VAL A 215 24.01 -2.00 -6.19
N ALA A 216 23.66 -2.61 -5.06
CA ALA A 216 24.56 -2.84 -3.95
C ALA A 216 24.57 -4.33 -3.58
N LYS A 217 25.74 -4.83 -3.15
CA LYS A 217 25.95 -6.18 -2.66
C LYS A 217 26.87 -6.16 -1.44
N ASN A 218 26.51 -6.88 -0.39
CA ASN A 218 27.24 -6.93 0.89
C ASN A 218 27.58 -5.52 1.44
N GLY A 219 26.64 -4.58 1.36
CA GLY A 219 26.78 -3.20 1.82
C GLY A 219 27.60 -2.25 0.92
N GLY A 220 28.28 -2.76 -0.12
CA GLY A 220 29.04 -1.95 -1.09
C GLY A 220 28.38 -1.93 -2.47
N PRO A 221 28.85 -1.10 -3.42
CA PRO A 221 28.37 -1.14 -4.81
C PRO A 221 28.58 -2.53 -5.42
N ALA A 222 27.58 -3.06 -6.13
CA ALA A 222 27.67 -4.41 -6.71
C ALA A 222 28.75 -4.45 -7.81
N PRO A 223 29.61 -5.49 -7.89
CA PRO A 223 30.73 -5.53 -8.86
C PRO A 223 30.32 -5.46 -10.35
N SER A 224 29.06 -5.77 -10.66
CA SER A 224 28.48 -5.70 -12.00
C SER A 224 27.65 -4.43 -12.25
N TYR A 225 27.49 -3.54 -11.26
CA TYR A 225 26.64 -2.36 -11.37
C TYR A 225 27.22 -1.35 -12.37
N ARG A 226 26.35 -0.82 -13.24
CA ARG A 226 26.61 0.32 -14.10
C ARG A 226 25.38 1.25 -14.05
N GLU A 227 25.61 2.55 -13.87
CA GLU A 227 24.53 3.57 -13.81
C GLU A 227 23.59 3.49 -15.03
N VAL A 228 24.13 3.12 -16.20
CA VAL A 228 23.37 3.03 -17.46
C VAL A 228 22.22 2.01 -17.40
N ASP A 229 22.37 0.94 -16.61
CA ASP A 229 21.40 -0.15 -16.51
C ASP A 229 20.21 0.21 -15.60
N VAL A 230 20.43 1.10 -14.63
CA VAL A 230 19.41 1.61 -13.69
C VAL A 230 18.65 2.82 -14.24
N LYS A 231 19.28 3.57 -15.16
CA LYS A 231 18.72 4.79 -15.78
C LYS A 231 17.33 4.64 -16.43
N PRO A 232 16.93 3.48 -17.00
CA PRO A 232 15.55 3.26 -17.46
C PRO A 232 14.56 3.21 -16.29
N PHE A 233 14.86 2.46 -15.23
CA PHE A 233 14.00 2.32 -14.06
C PHE A 233 13.83 3.67 -13.33
N MET A 234 14.91 4.43 -13.12
CA MET A 234 14.83 5.74 -12.48
C MET A 234 14.00 6.78 -13.25
N LYS A 235 13.90 6.63 -14.57
CA LYS A 235 13.05 7.47 -15.41
C LYS A 235 11.57 7.10 -15.33
N SER A 236 11.24 5.85 -15.02
CA SER A 236 9.87 5.35 -14.88
C SER A 236 9.09 6.14 -13.83
N ASP A 237 7.79 6.31 -14.05
CA ASP A 237 6.90 6.94 -13.07
C ASP A 237 6.52 5.99 -11.93
N GLU A 238 6.80 4.68 -12.09
CA GLU A 238 6.79 3.68 -11.04
C GLU A 238 8.21 3.10 -10.86
N ILE A 239 8.78 3.20 -9.66
CA ILE A 239 10.12 2.67 -9.32
C ILE A 239 9.99 1.63 -8.21
N VAL A 240 10.59 0.46 -8.40
CA VAL A 240 10.71 -0.59 -7.36
C VAL A 240 12.16 -0.61 -6.83
N VAL A 241 12.32 -0.70 -5.51
CA VAL A 241 13.62 -0.73 -4.79
C VAL A 241 13.60 -1.79 -3.69
#